data_AF-A0A392MDM2-F1
#
_entry.id   AF-A0A392MDM2-F1
#
_cell.length_a   1.000
_cell.length_b   1.000
_cell.length_c   1.000
_cell.angle_alpha   90.00
_cell.angle_beta   90.00
_cell.angle_gamma   90.00
#
_symmetry.space_group_name_H-M   'P 1'
#
loop_
_entity.id
_entity.type
_entity.pdbx_description
1 polymer ?
#
loop_
_entity_poly.entity_id
_entity_poly.type
_entity_poly.pdbx_seq_one_letter_code
_entity_poly.pdbx_strand_id
1 'polypeptide(L)'
;MRASFDDYKNKHTLQQDLIKTLEMTEAKLGDVVKERDALLERVKELEGKIHSLEEKLKYAEVVRSPTEEEKEADPVGMYTKSSRAELITKIFEEESTMLEAANSLVP
;
A
#
# COMPACT_ATOMS: atom_id res chain seq x y z
N MET A 1 10.91 -72.64 3.65
CA MET A 1 12.07 -71.73 3.89
C MET A 1 12.23 -70.63 2.82
N ARG A 2 11.91 -70.87 1.53
CA ARG A 2 11.95 -69.81 0.50
C ARG A 2 10.92 -68.69 0.70
N ALA A 3 9.65 -69.04 0.95
CA ALA A 3 8.59 -68.05 1.15
C ALA A 3 8.89 -67.02 2.25
N SER A 4 9.47 -67.44 3.39
CA SER A 4 9.86 -66.53 4.47
C SER A 4 11.04 -65.62 4.12
N PHE A 5 11.92 -66.05 3.21
CA PHE A 5 13.04 -65.23 2.74
C PHE A 5 12.58 -64.20 1.69
N ASP A 6 11.68 -64.61 0.80
CA ASP A 6 11.08 -63.72 -0.20
C ASP A 6 10.25 -62.61 0.46
N ASP A 7 9.48 -62.94 1.51
CA ASP A 7 8.75 -61.96 2.33
C ASP A 7 9.68 -60.94 2.99
N TYR A 8 10.81 -61.39 3.55
CA TYR A 8 11.79 -60.50 4.15
C TYR A 8 12.39 -59.53 3.12
N LYS A 9 12.72 -60.03 1.92
CA LYS A 9 13.23 -59.21 0.84
C LYS A 9 12.23 -58.14 0.40
N ASN A 10 10.96 -58.51 0.25
CA ASN A 10 9.88 -57.57 -0.09
C ASN A 10 9.70 -56.49 0.99
N LYS A 11 9.72 -56.88 2.26
CA LYS A 11 9.66 -55.92 3.38
C LYS A 11 10.84 -54.96 3.37
N HIS A 12 12.04 -55.46 3.08
CA HIS A 12 13.24 -54.61 3.00
C HIS A 12 13.16 -53.59 1.86
N THR A 13 12.68 -54.00 0.68
CA THR A 13 12.47 -53.08 -0.45
C THR A 13 11.45 -51.99 -0.09
N LEU A 14 10.31 -52.35 0.51
CA LEU A 14 9.31 -51.38 0.96
C LEU A 14 9.88 -50.40 1.99
N GLN A 15 10.73 -50.87 2.91
CA GLN A 15 11.41 -50.01 3.87
C GLN A 15 12.35 -49.00 3.19
N GLN A 16 13.13 -49.44 2.19
CA GLN A 16 14.02 -48.55 1.44
C GLN A 16 13.23 -47.48 0.66
N ASP A 17 12.11 -47.84 0.04
CA ASP A 17 11.28 -46.91 -0.71
C ASP A 17 10.60 -45.89 0.20
N LEU A 18 10.16 -46.33 1.39
CA LEU A 18 9.62 -45.44 2.41
C LEU A 18 10.67 -44.44 2.88
N ILE A 19 11.89 -44.90 3.18
CA ILE A 19 13.00 -44.01 3.61
C ILE A 19 13.29 -42.96 2.54
N LYS A 20 13.44 -43.35 1.27
CA LYS A 20 13.68 -42.40 0.18
C LYS A 20 12.55 -41.38 0.05
N THR A 21 11.30 -41.83 0.19
CA THR A 21 10.14 -40.95 0.12
C THR A 21 10.12 -39.95 1.27
N LEU A 22 10.49 -40.38 2.49
CA LEU A 22 10.62 -39.51 3.64
C LEU A 22 11.73 -38.48 3.44
N GLU A 23 12.93 -38.90 3.05
CA GLU A 23 14.06 -38.00 2.77
C GLU A 23 13.70 -36.93 1.72
N MET A 24 13.04 -37.34 0.63
CA MET A 24 12.55 -36.40 -0.39
C MET A 24 11.50 -35.44 0.13
N THR A 25 10.61 -35.90 1.01
CA THR A 25 9.54 -35.07 1.59
C THR A 25 10.11 -34.08 2.59
N GLU A 26 11.07 -34.50 3.42
CA GLU A 26 11.79 -33.64 4.36
C GLU A 26 12.57 -32.54 3.63
N ALA A 27 13.23 -32.87 2.52
CA ALA A 27 13.92 -31.87 1.68
C ALA A 27 12.94 -30.82 1.14
N LYS A 28 11.82 -31.26 0.57
CA LYS A 28 10.77 -30.35 0.06
C LYS A 28 10.17 -29.49 1.17
N LEU A 29 9.95 -30.07 2.35
CA LEU A 29 9.45 -29.33 3.50
C LEU A 29 10.44 -28.24 3.91
N GLY A 30 11.75 -28.54 3.90
CA GLY A 30 12.80 -27.55 4.14
C GLY A 30 12.76 -26.38 3.16
N ASP A 31 12.53 -26.65 1.88
CA ASP A 31 12.43 -25.59 0.85
C ASP A 31 11.18 -24.72 1.07
N VAL A 32 10.02 -25.33 1.34
CA VAL A 32 8.77 -24.62 1.64
C VAL A 32 8.90 -23.75 2.89
N VAL A 33 9.58 -24.24 3.94
CA VAL A 33 9.80 -23.45 5.16
C VAL A 33 10.65 -22.22 4.88
N LYS A 34 11.72 -22.34 4.09
CA LYS A 34 12.57 -21.20 3.71
C LYS A 34 11.79 -20.16 2.90
N GLU A 35 10.97 -20.61 1.94
CA GLU A 35 10.12 -19.71 1.15
C GLU A 35 9.11 -18.98 2.04
N ARG A 36 8.45 -19.71 2.96
CA ARG A 36 7.53 -19.14 3.93
C ARG A 36 8.21 -18.07 4.78
N ASP A 37 9.42 -18.34 5.28
CA ASP A 37 10.16 -17.39 6.12
C ASP A 37 10.53 -16.11 5.33
N ALA A 38 10.98 -16.26 4.08
CA ALA A 38 11.27 -15.12 3.21
C ALA A 38 10.02 -14.28 2.92
N LEU A 39 8.87 -14.93 2.69
CA LEU A 39 7.59 -14.24 2.50
C LEU A 39 7.13 -13.53 3.77
N LEU A 40 7.32 -14.10 4.95
CA LEU A 40 6.98 -13.45 6.22
C LEU A 40 7.79 -12.17 6.43
N GLU A 41 9.10 -12.19 6.13
CA GLU A 41 9.91 -10.97 6.21
C GLU A 41 9.44 -9.91 5.20
N ARG A 42 9.09 -10.33 3.98
CA ARG A 42 8.52 -9.43 2.96
C ARG A 42 7.22 -8.77 3.43
N VAL A 43 6.34 -9.53 4.09
CA VAL A 43 5.07 -9.02 4.63
C VAL A 43 5.35 -7.95 5.69
N LYS A 44 6.25 -8.21 6.65
CA LYS A 44 6.62 -7.23 7.68
C LYS A 44 7.18 -5.93 7.08
N GLU A 45 8.05 -6.04 6.07
CA GLU A 45 8.58 -4.86 5.36
C GLU A 45 7.46 -4.03 4.71
N LEU A 46 6.48 -4.70 4.09
CA LEU A 46 5.36 -4.05 3.44
C LEU A 46 4.40 -3.40 4.44
N GLU A 47 4.10 -4.08 5.55
CA GLU A 47 3.31 -3.51 6.66
C GLU A 47 3.96 -2.23 7.21
N GLY A 48 5.27 -2.23 7.41
CA GLY A 48 6.00 -1.01 7.83
C GLY A 48 5.90 0.13 6.81
N LYS A 49 5.97 -0.17 5.52
CA LYS A 49 5.79 0.83 4.45
C LYS A 49 4.38 1.39 4.40
N ILE A 50 3.37 0.53 4.55
CA ILE A 50 1.96 0.94 4.60
C ILE A 50 1.76 1.91 5.76
N HIS A 51 2.23 1.54 6.96
CA HIS A 51 2.09 2.39 8.13
C HIS A 51 2.73 3.77 7.94
N SER A 52 3.95 3.83 7.40
CA SER A 52 4.63 5.10 7.09
C SER A 52 3.87 5.94 6.06
N LEU A 53 3.26 5.31 5.06
CA LEU A 53 2.47 6.00 4.05
C LEU A 53 1.15 6.53 4.63
N GLU A 54 0.49 5.77 5.50
CA GLU A 54 -0.72 6.20 6.22
C GLU A 54 -0.44 7.42 7.09
N GLU A 55 0.68 7.44 7.83
CA GLU A 55 1.08 8.60 8.63
C GLU A 55 1.34 9.84 7.76
N LYS A 56 2.05 9.68 6.63
CA LYS A 56 2.29 10.77 5.68
C LYS A 56 1.01 11.30 5.06
N LEU A 57 0.07 10.42 4.74
CA LEU A 57 -1.23 10.79 4.20
C LEU A 57 -2.03 11.59 5.23
N LYS A 58 -2.09 11.11 6.47
CA LYS A 58 -2.75 11.82 7.57
C LYS A 58 -2.16 13.20 7.80
N TYR A 59 -0.82 13.32 7.79
CA TYR A 59 -0.15 14.61 7.91
C TYR A 59 -0.49 15.54 6.74
N ALA A 60 -0.45 15.04 5.51
CA ALA A 60 -0.80 15.82 4.32
C ALA A 60 -2.26 16.27 4.32
N GLU A 61 -3.18 15.43 4.80
CA GLU A 61 -4.59 15.77 4.96
C GLU A 61 -4.82 16.87 5.99
N VAL A 62 -4.14 16.79 7.14
CA VAL A 62 -4.16 17.87 8.15
C VAL A 62 -3.61 19.17 7.58
N VAL A 63 -2.46 19.12 6.88
CA VAL A 63 -1.85 20.31 6.26
C VAL A 63 -2.74 20.92 5.17
N ARG A 64 -3.49 20.09 4.43
CA ARG A 64 -4.38 20.54 3.36
C ARG A 64 -5.77 20.94 3.87
N SER A 65 -6.09 20.65 5.13
CA SER A 65 -7.38 21.04 5.71
C SER A 65 -7.48 22.57 5.77
N PRO A 66 -8.63 23.16 5.39
CA PRO A 66 -8.81 24.60 5.48
C PRO A 66 -8.62 25.08 6.91
N THR A 67 -7.87 26.16 7.06
CA THR A 67 -7.76 26.90 8.33
C THR A 67 -9.11 27.50 8.73
N GLU A 68 -9.29 27.89 9.99
CA GLU A 68 -10.53 28.54 10.42
C GLU A 68 -10.77 29.87 9.69
N GLU A 69 -9.70 30.62 9.38
CA GLU A 69 -9.78 31.85 8.59
C GLU A 69 -10.27 31.56 7.17
N GLU A 70 -9.77 30.51 6.51
CA GLU A 70 -10.26 30.10 5.19
C GLU A 70 -11.72 29.60 5.23
N LYS A 71 -12.14 28.93 6.32
CA LYS A 71 -13.55 28.52 6.51
C LYS A 71 -14.48 29.72 6.70
N GLU A 72 -14.01 30.76 7.37
CA GLU A 72 -14.77 32.00 7.53
C GLU A 72 -14.84 32.79 6.20
N ALA A 73 -13.76 32.82 5.43
CA ALA A 73 -13.71 33.47 4.12
C ALA A 73 -14.49 32.72 3.03
N ASP A 74 -14.59 31.38 3.13
CA ASP A 74 -15.34 30.52 2.20
C ASP A 74 -16.29 29.54 2.93
N PRO A 75 -17.36 30.03 3.57
CA PRO A 75 -18.26 29.17 4.37
C PRO A 75 -19.00 28.12 3.55
N VAL A 76 -19.17 28.37 2.24
CA VAL A 76 -19.86 27.49 1.29
C VAL A 76 -18.89 26.51 0.63
N GLY A 77 -17.57 26.70 0.79
CA GLY A 77 -16.53 25.85 0.23
C GLY A 77 -16.41 25.93 -1.30
N MET A 78 -16.77 27.07 -1.89
CA MET A 78 -16.73 27.33 -3.34
C MET A 78 -15.30 27.21 -3.90
N TYR A 79 -14.32 27.70 -3.15
CA TYR A 79 -12.91 27.78 -3.54
C TYR A 79 -12.09 26.60 -3.04
N THR A 80 -12.59 25.88 -2.03
CA THR A 80 -11.91 24.71 -1.45
C THR A 80 -11.63 23.61 -2.47
N LYS A 81 -12.46 23.51 -3.53
CA LYS A 81 -12.33 22.51 -4.60
C LYS A 81 -11.69 23.07 -5.87
N SER A 82 -11.45 24.37 -5.95
CA SER A 82 -10.88 24.99 -7.14
C SER A 82 -9.43 24.58 -7.32
N SER A 83 -9.03 24.36 -8.57
CA SER A 83 -7.61 24.21 -8.87
C SER A 83 -6.88 25.54 -8.65
N ARG A 84 -5.57 25.49 -8.40
CA ARG A 84 -4.75 26.71 -8.29
C ARG A 84 -4.88 27.61 -9.51
N ALA A 85 -4.99 27.03 -10.70
CA ALA A 85 -5.16 27.78 -11.94
C ALA A 85 -6.51 28.52 -11.98
N GLU A 86 -7.60 27.85 -11.60
CA GLU A 86 -8.94 28.46 -11.52
C GLU A 86 -8.99 29.61 -10.52
N LEU A 87 -8.35 29.44 -9.35
CA LEU A 87 -8.26 30.51 -8.35
C LEU A 87 -7.50 31.72 -8.89
N ILE A 88 -6.36 31.49 -9.55
CA ILE A 88 -5.57 32.56 -10.18
C ILE A 88 -6.41 33.29 -11.23
N THR A 89 -7.13 32.58 -12.09
CA THR A 89 -8.01 33.18 -13.10
C THR A 89 -9.07 34.07 -12.46
N LYS A 90 -9.78 33.59 -11.43
CA LYS A 90 -10.79 34.40 -10.73
C LYS A 90 -10.22 35.64 -10.06
N ILE A 91 -9.02 35.55 -9.48
CA ILE A 91 -8.34 36.71 -8.89
C ILE A 91 -8.11 37.78 -9.96
N PHE A 92 -7.62 37.41 -11.14
CA PHE A 92 -7.41 38.37 -12.23
C PHE A 92 -8.70 38.96 -12.79
N GLU A 93 -9.79 38.19 -12.82
CA GLU A 93 -11.11 38.67 -13.22
C GLU A 93 -11.64 39.73 -12.22
N GLU A 94 -11.60 39.45 -10.92
CA GLU A 94 -11.97 40.40 -9.85
C GLU A 94 -11.08 41.65 -9.84
N GLU A 95 -9.77 41.50 -10.04
CA GLU A 95 -8.86 42.65 -10.14
C GLU A 95 -9.20 43.54 -11.33
N SER A 96 -9.59 42.95 -12.47
CA SER A 96 -10.00 43.70 -13.66
C SER A 96 -11.30 44.46 -13.44
N THR A 97 -12.31 43.83 -12.83
CA THR A 97 -13.59 44.49 -12.53
C THR A 97 -13.42 45.64 -11.53
N MET A 98 -12.57 45.48 -10.52
CA MET A 98 -12.24 46.55 -9.57
C MET A 98 -11.55 47.74 -10.26
N LEU A 99 -10.61 47.48 -11.18
CA LEU A 99 -9.93 48.53 -11.94
C LEU A 99 -10.90 49.31 -12.85
N GLU A 100 -11.81 48.61 -13.54
CA GLU A 100 -12.84 49.24 -14.36
C GLU A 100 -13.79 50.12 -13.54
N ALA A 101 -14.21 49.63 -12.36
CA ALA A 101 -15.06 50.39 -11.44
C ALA A 101 -14.35 51.64 -10.91
N ALA A 102 -13.08 51.54 -10.54
CA ALA A 102 -12.29 52.68 -10.05
C ALA A 102 -12.08 53.74 -11.13
N ASN A 103 -11.76 53.33 -12.36
CA ASN A 103 -11.61 54.26 -13.49
C ASN A 103 -12.93 54.96 -13.85
N SER A 104 -14.07 54.32 -13.59
CA SER A 104 -15.40 54.92 -13.79
C SER A 104 -15.82 55.90 -12.67
N LEU A 105 -15.11 55.90 -11.55
CA LEU A 105 -15.34 56.79 -10.40
C LEU A 105 -14.48 58.07 -10.42
N VAL A 106 -13.48 58.14 -11.30
CA VAL A 106 -12.72 59.37 -11.56
C VAL A 106 -13.40 60.10 -12.73
N PRO A 107 -14.01 61.28 -12.50
CA PRO A 107 -14.71 62.04 -13.54
C PRO A 107 -13.79 62.60 -14.64
#